data_AF-A0A9W3BT44-F1
#
_entry.id   AF-A0A9W3BT44-F1
#
_cell.length_a   1.000
_cell.length_b   1.000
_cell.length_c   1.000
_cell.angle_alpha   90.00
_cell.angle_beta   90.00
_cell.angle_gamma   90.00
#
_symmetry.space_group_name_H-M   'P 1'
#
loop_
_entity.id
_entity.type
_entity.pdbx_description
1 polymer ?
#
loop_
_entity_poly.entity_id
_entity_poly.type
_entity_poly.pdbx_seq_one_letter_code
_entity_poly.pdbx_strand_id
1 'polypeptide(L)'
;MGMELNKALSWEIGNLSERTAVMKSDSFSSGDCNWFLCVYARDHLSMYLKVLDTHKLRPGWKRRVSFCFVLLNQSGKELFRSPDESRRRLFCAETPSWGLPWTFPLTKLQEKEFLEENKLTIEVYMKVFEVVHEGKSTENDVLDYNGFHIFASQANPVRDIFGHHPDFALDVIPKNQAVRTAYMNLLLGLVETLRKSPQSLSVAELRNAQSELTELTEAGFKLDWLNSKIEKLSLERKKVLSDWPRVKQLEEHVKNVELNLSDLKVELDKEKIRSIISSQASPVGDISLHHPDFAVDVIPKNQGVKTSHMNLLLGLLRTLEKSPQSFSVTELNNAQSELTELKEAGFSLDWLNSWLEEVSLERKKTMSGGSRVQLLEGRIKNMELTLSDLKVELDTERIKSAAKVSSFGLVNSFTKRFFLSCLSFSEYKN
;
A
#
# COMPACT_ATOMS: atom_id res chain seq x y z
N MET A 1 12.99 53.60 -1.62
CA MET A 1 12.08 53.93 -0.50
C MET A 1 12.32 52.92 0.62
N GLY A 2 12.74 53.40 1.79
CA GLY A 2 13.28 52.55 2.87
C GLY A 2 12.32 51.47 3.38
N MET A 3 12.89 50.32 3.74
CA MET A 3 12.24 49.20 4.44
C MET A 3 12.02 49.51 5.94
N GLU A 4 11.81 50.76 6.30
CA GLU A 4 11.68 51.13 7.71
C GLU A 4 10.32 50.65 8.24
N LEU A 5 10.36 49.73 9.22
CA LEU A 5 9.20 49.28 9.97
C LEU A 5 8.94 50.27 11.12
N ASN A 6 7.68 50.58 11.37
CA ASN A 6 7.30 51.47 12.46
C ASN A 6 6.93 50.66 13.70
N LYS A 7 7.31 51.12 14.89
CA LYS A 7 6.83 50.54 16.15
C LYS A 7 5.32 50.71 16.23
N ALA A 8 4.59 49.59 16.28
CA ALA A 8 3.13 49.55 16.34
C ALA A 8 2.62 49.16 17.73
N LEU A 9 3.39 48.37 18.48
CA LEU A 9 3.08 47.95 19.84
C LEU A 9 4.36 47.87 20.66
N SER A 10 4.30 48.28 21.92
CA SER A 10 5.25 47.90 22.96
C SER A 10 4.44 47.40 24.15
N TRP A 11 4.69 46.16 24.57
CA TRP A 11 3.90 45.48 25.58
C TRP A 11 4.79 44.81 26.63
N GLU A 12 4.71 45.31 27.85
CA GLU A 12 5.40 44.72 29.00
C GLU A 12 4.58 43.57 29.59
N ILE A 13 5.24 42.44 29.80
CA ILE A 13 4.68 41.24 30.41
C ILE A 13 5.47 40.94 31.68
N GLY A 14 4.80 41.08 32.82
CA GLY A 14 5.30 40.62 34.12
C GLY A 14 4.90 39.17 34.42
N ASN A 15 5.73 38.53 35.25
CA ASN A 15 5.53 37.20 35.81
C ASN A 15 5.35 36.10 34.75
N LEU A 16 6.17 36.10 33.70
CA LEU A 16 6.07 35.12 32.60
C LEU A 16 6.09 33.67 33.07
N SER A 17 6.90 33.36 34.09
CA SER A 17 6.99 32.01 34.68
C SER A 17 5.70 31.50 35.32
N GLU A 18 4.79 32.40 35.74
CA GLU A 18 3.52 32.07 36.39
C GLU A 18 2.37 31.95 35.38
N ARG A 19 2.60 32.37 34.13
CA ARG A 19 1.57 32.48 33.08
C ARG A 19 1.43 31.16 32.33
N THR A 20 0.41 30.39 32.68
CA THR A 20 0.06 29.13 31.98
C THR A 20 -0.95 29.32 30.84
N ALA A 21 -1.67 30.45 30.85
CA ALA A 21 -2.69 30.78 29.87
C ALA A 21 -2.17 31.66 28.73
N VAL A 22 -2.92 31.70 27.62
CA VAL A 22 -2.62 32.56 26.47
C VAL A 22 -2.74 34.03 26.88
N MET A 23 -1.69 34.80 26.66
CA MET A 23 -1.67 36.24 26.92
C MET A 23 -2.03 36.99 25.64
N LYS A 24 -2.82 38.05 25.77
CA LYS A 24 -3.22 38.92 24.66
C LYS A 24 -2.87 40.36 25.01
N SER A 25 -2.27 41.10 24.08
CA SER A 25 -2.08 42.53 24.21
C SER A 25 -3.40 43.28 24.00
N ASP A 26 -3.38 44.58 24.33
CA ASP A 26 -4.36 45.52 23.81
C ASP A 26 -4.31 45.57 22.29
N SER A 27 -5.45 45.94 21.69
CA SER A 27 -5.54 46.07 20.24
C SER A 27 -4.97 47.40 19.75
N PHE A 28 -4.33 47.39 18.58
CA PHE A 28 -3.83 48.58 17.91
C PHE A 28 -4.27 48.60 16.44
N SER A 29 -4.44 49.79 15.86
CA SER A 29 -4.97 49.96 14.51
C SER A 29 -3.84 50.22 13.50
N SER A 30 -3.89 49.54 12.35
CA SER A 30 -2.97 49.75 11.23
C SER A 30 -3.55 49.17 9.94
N GLY A 31 -3.45 49.87 8.82
CA GLY A 31 -3.96 49.39 7.52
C GLY A 31 -5.43 48.98 7.55
N ASP A 32 -6.28 49.80 8.17
CA ASP A 32 -7.74 49.59 8.31
C ASP A 32 -8.16 48.29 9.00
N CYS A 33 -7.26 47.71 9.79
CA CYS A 33 -7.53 46.57 10.64
C CYS A 33 -7.08 46.88 12.07
N ASN A 34 -7.75 46.24 13.03
CA ASN A 34 -7.27 46.15 14.40
C ASN A 34 -6.45 44.88 14.55
N TRP A 35 -5.35 44.97 15.26
CA TRP A 35 -4.37 43.92 15.45
C TRP A 35 -4.15 43.71 16.94
N PHE A 36 -3.72 42.51 17.32
CA PHE A 36 -3.27 42.23 18.67
C PHE A 36 -2.20 41.14 18.64
N LEU A 37 -1.37 41.13 19.67
CA LEU A 37 -0.33 40.13 19.87
C LEU A 37 -0.85 39.02 20.80
N CYS A 38 -0.72 37.77 20.38
CA CYS A 38 -0.90 36.60 21.24
C CYS A 38 0.45 36.01 21.62
N VAL A 39 0.65 35.74 22.91
CA VAL A 39 1.86 35.11 23.43
C VAL A 39 1.49 33.85 24.22
N TYR A 40 2.21 32.77 23.94
CA TYR A 40 2.12 31.50 24.64
C TYR A 40 3.48 31.24 25.28
N ALA A 41 3.51 31.10 26.60
CA ALA A 41 4.70 30.76 27.37
C ALA A 41 4.52 29.35 27.92
N ARG A 42 5.09 28.35 27.23
CA ARG A 42 5.18 26.96 27.72
C ARG A 42 6.66 26.61 27.80
N ASP A 43 7.10 25.57 27.09
CA ASP A 43 8.53 25.24 27.01
C ASP A 43 9.31 26.31 26.22
N HIS A 44 8.62 26.96 25.27
CA HIS A 44 9.12 28.06 24.46
C HIS A 44 8.14 29.23 24.47
N LEU A 45 8.63 30.41 24.12
CA LEU A 45 7.81 31.57 23.81
C LEU A 45 7.32 31.50 22.36
N SER A 46 6.01 31.32 22.17
CA SER A 46 5.37 31.43 20.87
C SER A 46 4.65 32.78 20.75
N MET A 47 4.86 33.49 19.65
CA MET A 47 4.27 34.82 19.44
C MET A 47 3.55 34.90 18.11
N TYR A 48 2.35 35.46 18.10
CA TYR A 48 1.52 35.58 16.90
C TYR A 48 0.87 36.95 16.81
N LEU A 49 1.09 37.62 15.69
CA LEU A 49 0.36 38.81 15.30
C LEU A 49 -0.96 38.38 14.65
N LYS A 50 -2.08 38.89 15.15
CA LYS A 50 -3.42 38.50 14.70
C LYS A 50 -4.26 39.70 14.32
N VAL A 51 -5.06 39.55 13.27
CA VAL A 51 -6.13 40.49 12.92
C VAL A 51 -7.33 40.22 13.84
N LEU A 52 -7.84 41.27 14.46
CA LEU A 52 -9.04 41.26 15.29
C LEU A 52 -10.30 41.37 14.42
N ASP A 53 -11.42 40.83 14.89
CA ASP A 53 -12.75 41.00 14.30
C ASP A 53 -12.83 40.66 12.79
N THR A 54 -12.11 39.61 12.37
CA THR A 54 -12.06 39.18 10.96
C THR A 54 -13.44 38.90 10.35
N HIS A 55 -14.43 38.55 11.17
CA HIS A 55 -15.82 38.33 10.78
C HIS A 55 -16.56 39.63 10.39
N LYS A 56 -16.05 40.81 10.78
CA LYS A 56 -16.59 42.12 10.40
C LYS A 56 -15.97 42.64 9.09
N LEU A 57 -14.90 42.02 8.62
CA LEU A 57 -14.24 42.40 7.38
C LEU A 57 -15.02 41.86 6.17
N ARG A 58 -15.01 42.61 5.07
CA ARG A 58 -15.70 42.20 3.84
C ARG A 58 -15.05 40.92 3.27
N PRO A 59 -15.83 40.02 2.64
CA PRO A 59 -15.28 38.86 1.95
C PRO A 59 -14.19 39.27 0.94
N GLY A 60 -13.11 38.48 0.87
CA GLY A 60 -12.00 38.76 -0.04
C GLY A 60 -10.94 39.72 0.50
N TRP A 61 -11.02 40.15 1.78
CA TRP A 61 -10.07 41.10 2.35
C TRP A 61 -8.63 40.55 2.40
N LYS A 62 -7.65 41.42 2.13
CA LYS A 62 -6.21 41.08 2.18
C LYS A 62 -5.38 42.22 2.73
N ARG A 63 -4.36 41.90 3.52
CA ARG A 63 -3.30 42.83 3.94
C ARG A 63 -1.94 42.24 3.64
N ARG A 64 -1.09 42.94 2.89
CA ARG A 64 0.34 42.58 2.80
C ARG A 64 1.11 43.38 3.83
N VAL A 65 1.69 42.67 4.79
CA VAL A 65 2.32 43.27 5.97
C VAL A 65 3.72 42.69 6.13
N SER A 66 4.70 43.56 6.36
CA SER A 66 5.97 43.14 6.97
C SER A 66 5.93 43.51 8.44
N PHE A 67 6.42 42.62 9.29
CA PHE A 67 6.47 42.85 10.72
C PHE A 67 7.66 42.12 11.33
N CYS A 68 8.10 42.59 12.48
CA CYS A 68 9.10 41.92 13.29
C CYS A 68 8.71 41.98 14.77
N PHE A 69 9.14 40.97 15.52
CA PHE A 69 9.05 40.92 16.97
C PHE A 69 10.42 41.22 17.57
N VAL A 70 10.45 42.06 18.59
CA VAL A 70 11.67 42.37 19.35
C VAL A 70 11.39 42.09 20.82
N LEU A 71 12.22 41.25 21.43
CA LEU A 71 12.19 40.97 22.86
C LEU A 71 13.26 41.81 23.54
N LEU A 72 12.84 42.59 24.52
CA LEU A 72 13.70 43.42 25.34
C LEU A 72 13.60 42.97 26.80
N ASN A 73 14.73 42.99 27.50
CA ASN A 73 14.73 42.85 28.96
C ASN A 73 14.31 44.17 29.64
N GLN A 74 14.35 44.21 30.98
CA GLN A 74 13.98 45.38 31.78
C GLN A 74 14.87 46.62 31.55
N SER A 75 16.12 46.43 31.11
CA SER A 75 17.03 47.55 30.78
C SER A 75 16.89 48.03 29.34
N GLY A 76 15.97 47.47 28.57
CA GLY A 76 15.80 47.77 27.15
C GLY A 76 16.83 47.10 26.23
N LYS A 77 17.66 46.19 26.77
CA LYS A 77 18.60 45.39 25.97
C LYS A 77 17.81 44.39 25.12
N GLU A 78 18.12 44.39 23.83
CA GLU A 78 17.56 43.42 22.88
C GLU A 78 18.09 42.01 23.16
N LEU A 79 17.17 41.12 23.53
CA LEU A 79 17.44 39.70 23.76
C LEU A 79 17.26 38.88 22.48
N PHE A 80 16.30 39.28 21.66
CA PHE A 80 15.96 38.60 20.42
C PHE A 80 15.23 39.53 19.46
N ARG A 81 15.48 39.34 18.17
CA ARG A 81 14.71 39.94 17.08
C ARG A 81 14.36 38.87 16.07
N SER A 82 13.09 38.83 15.67
CA SER A 82 12.62 37.85 14.70
C SER A 82 13.37 38.00 13.38
N PRO A 83 13.87 36.90 12.79
CA PRO A 83 14.44 36.97 11.46
C PRO A 83 13.37 37.40 10.45
N ASP A 84 13.79 37.91 9.30
CA ASP A 84 12.95 38.07 8.09
C ASP A 84 12.05 39.34 8.06
N GLU A 85 12.56 40.49 8.55
CA GLU A 85 11.85 41.80 8.55
C GLU A 85 11.41 42.28 7.16
N SER A 86 12.09 41.83 6.10
CA SER A 86 11.81 42.20 4.71
C SER A 86 10.67 41.38 4.09
N ARG A 87 10.25 40.28 4.72
CA ARG A 87 9.22 39.41 4.14
C ARG A 87 7.84 40.01 4.30
N ARG A 88 7.08 39.91 3.22
CA ARG A 88 5.69 40.37 3.18
C ARG A 88 4.78 39.18 3.40
N ARG A 89 4.12 39.14 4.54
CA ARG A 89 3.10 38.13 4.86
C ARG A 89 1.74 38.62 4.38
N LEU A 90 0.99 37.71 3.76
CA LEU A 90 -0.38 37.95 3.32
C LEU A 90 -1.34 37.54 4.45
N PHE A 91 -2.02 38.51 5.04
CA PHE A 91 -3.13 38.28 5.96
C PHE A 91 -4.43 38.28 5.16
N CYS A 92 -5.26 37.26 5.37
CA CYS A 92 -6.60 37.11 4.75
C CYS A 92 -7.51 36.28 5.66
N ALA A 93 -8.69 35.91 5.17
CA ALA A 93 -9.67 35.13 5.94
C ALA A 93 -9.13 33.76 6.38
N GLU A 94 -8.39 33.05 5.52
CA GLU A 94 -7.83 31.72 5.82
C GLU A 94 -6.57 31.83 6.70
N THR A 95 -5.82 32.92 6.57
CA THR A 95 -4.60 33.20 7.35
C THR A 95 -4.64 34.56 8.05
N PRO A 96 -5.48 34.73 9.09
CA PRO A 96 -5.60 35.99 9.82
C PRO A 96 -4.49 36.19 10.87
N SER A 97 -3.55 35.24 10.96
CA SER A 97 -2.55 35.16 12.02
C SER A 97 -1.23 34.65 11.45
N TRP A 98 -0.14 35.35 11.78
CA TRP A 98 1.22 34.94 11.46
C TRP A 98 2.10 35.06 12.72
N GLY A 99 3.09 34.19 12.86
CA GLY A 99 3.89 34.18 14.08
C GLY A 99 5.05 33.20 14.06
N LEU A 100 5.70 33.08 15.22
CA LEU A 100 6.84 32.23 15.50
C LEU A 100 6.45 31.24 16.60
N PRO A 101 6.26 29.94 16.28
CA PRO A 101 5.81 28.95 17.26
C PRO A 101 6.89 28.58 18.31
N TRP A 102 8.16 28.86 18.06
CA TRP A 102 9.30 28.38 18.88
C TRP A 102 10.38 29.46 19.00
N THR A 103 10.00 30.67 19.42
CA THR A 103 10.88 31.84 19.26
C THR A 103 12.09 31.81 20.19
N PHE A 104 11.85 31.50 21.47
CA PHE A 104 12.87 31.59 22.49
C PHE A 104 12.59 30.56 23.60
N PRO A 105 13.55 29.70 23.99
CA PRO A 105 13.36 28.75 25.08
C PRO A 105 13.05 29.46 26.40
N LEU A 106 12.02 29.03 27.12
CA LEU A 106 11.63 29.69 28.36
C LEU A 106 12.72 29.55 29.44
N THR A 107 13.47 28.44 29.43
CA THR A 107 14.60 28.19 30.32
C THR A 107 15.69 29.27 30.21
N LYS A 108 16.01 29.70 28.99
CA LYS A 108 16.99 30.77 28.75
C LYS A 108 16.50 32.12 29.24
N LEU A 109 15.19 32.38 29.19
CA LEU A 109 14.62 33.61 29.74
C LEU A 109 14.69 33.64 31.28
N GLN A 110 14.66 32.47 31.92
CA GLN A 110 14.67 32.34 33.39
C GLN A 110 16.09 32.37 34.00
N GLU A 111 17.13 32.34 33.17
CA GLU A 111 18.51 32.54 33.64
C GLU A 111 18.64 33.96 34.20
N LYS A 112 19.27 34.10 35.38
CA LYS A 112 19.36 35.38 36.11
C LYS A 112 19.97 36.52 35.28
N GLU A 113 20.76 36.21 34.27
CA GLU A 113 21.35 37.19 33.35
C GLU A 113 20.35 37.83 32.37
N PHE A 114 19.16 37.22 32.19
CA PHE A 114 18.17 37.62 31.19
C PHE A 114 16.95 38.35 31.75
N LEU A 115 16.43 37.97 32.93
CA LEU A 115 15.23 38.57 33.54
C LEU A 115 15.36 38.71 35.07
N GLU A 116 16.00 39.78 35.55
CA GLU A 116 16.21 40.00 37.00
C GLU A 116 14.91 40.31 37.76
N GLU A 117 13.89 40.88 37.10
CA GLU A 117 12.58 41.22 37.68
C GLU A 117 11.41 40.43 37.07
N ASN A 118 11.69 39.38 36.29
CA ASN A 118 10.66 38.60 35.57
C ASN A 118 9.74 39.46 34.67
N LYS A 119 10.26 40.58 34.17
CA LYS A 119 9.59 41.50 33.23
C LYS A 119 10.24 41.42 31.86
N LEU A 120 9.44 41.10 30.85
CA LEU A 120 9.84 41.07 29.45
C LEU A 120 9.01 42.09 28.69
N THR A 121 9.66 42.91 27.86
CA THR A 121 8.95 43.76 26.91
C THR A 121 8.99 43.13 25.53
N ILE A 122 7.83 43.03 24.88
CA ILE A 122 7.70 42.59 23.50
C ILE A 122 7.24 43.77 22.66
N GLU A 123 8.05 44.12 21.66
CA GLU A 123 7.72 45.15 20.69
C GLU A 123 7.35 44.52 19.35
N VAL A 124 6.34 45.09 18.70
CA VAL A 124 5.96 44.75 17.33
C VAL A 124 6.25 45.95 16.45
N TYR A 125 7.14 45.77 15.49
CA TYR A 125 7.31 46.74 14.41
C TYR A 125 6.59 46.20 13.18
N MET A 126 5.87 47.05 12.47
CA MET A 126 5.17 46.64 11.25
C MET A 126 5.01 47.76 10.24
N LYS A 127 4.75 47.34 8.99
CA LYS A 127 4.36 48.20 7.89
C LYS A 127 3.37 47.47 7.00
N VAL A 128 2.24 48.11 6.74
CA VAL A 128 1.23 47.62 5.79
C VAL A 128 1.54 48.20 4.41
N PHE A 129 1.71 47.34 3.42
CA PHE A 129 2.04 47.70 2.04
C PHE A 129 0.84 47.69 1.11
N GLU A 130 -0.13 46.82 1.38
CA GLU A 130 -1.31 46.66 0.53
C GLU A 130 -2.53 46.41 1.39
N VAL A 131 -3.62 47.09 1.04
CA VAL A 131 -4.93 47.03 1.69
C VAL A 131 -5.95 46.75 0.59
N VAL A 132 -6.52 45.54 0.57
CA VAL A 132 -7.59 45.15 -0.35
C VAL A 132 -8.86 44.88 0.44
N HIS A 133 -9.96 45.56 0.11
CA HIS A 133 -11.22 45.44 0.85
C HIS A 133 -12.20 44.44 0.24
N GLU A 134 -12.11 44.14 -1.06
CA GLU A 134 -13.11 43.32 -1.74
C GLU A 134 -12.46 42.42 -2.80
N GLY A 135 -13.02 41.22 -2.95
CA GLY A 135 -12.57 40.24 -3.95
C GLY A 135 -13.38 38.94 -3.86
N LYS A 136 -13.09 38.00 -4.77
CA LYS A 136 -13.54 36.61 -4.64
C LYS A 136 -12.84 35.95 -3.44
N SER A 137 -13.28 34.74 -3.09
CA SER A 137 -12.64 33.89 -2.08
C SER A 137 -11.11 33.93 -2.19
N THR A 138 -10.43 34.06 -1.05
CA THR A 138 -8.97 34.11 -0.96
C THR A 138 -8.33 32.73 -0.85
N GLU A 139 -9.15 31.67 -0.76
CA GLU A 139 -8.72 30.27 -0.63
C GLU A 139 -7.69 29.81 -1.66
N ASN A 140 -7.75 30.34 -2.89
CA ASN A 140 -6.86 30.00 -4.00
C ASN A 140 -5.72 31.01 -4.20
N ASP A 141 -5.62 32.03 -3.35
CA ASP A 141 -4.47 32.93 -3.39
C ASP A 141 -3.21 32.19 -3.00
N VAL A 142 -2.14 32.43 -3.74
CA VAL A 142 -0.83 31.89 -3.44
C VAL A 142 -0.17 32.74 -2.35
N LEU A 143 0.27 32.09 -1.28
CA LEU A 143 1.03 32.71 -0.20
C LEU A 143 2.37 32.00 0.00
N ASP A 144 3.38 32.78 0.39
CA ASP A 144 4.70 32.27 0.75
C ASP A 144 4.73 31.91 2.25
N TYR A 145 4.66 30.62 2.53
CA TYR A 145 4.76 30.05 3.86
C TYR A 145 6.15 29.44 4.05
N ASN A 146 7.07 30.19 4.65
CA ASN A 146 8.41 29.70 4.99
C ASN A 146 9.19 29.14 3.79
N GLY A 147 9.01 29.73 2.62
CA GLY A 147 9.71 29.41 1.38
C GLY A 147 8.92 28.45 0.49
N PHE A 148 7.68 28.15 0.85
CA PHE A 148 6.77 27.31 0.09
C PHE A 148 5.61 28.15 -0.43
N HIS A 149 5.33 28.08 -1.72
CA HIS A 149 4.12 28.68 -2.27
C HIS A 149 2.98 27.69 -2.08
N ILE A 150 1.99 28.07 -1.29
CA ILE A 150 0.81 27.26 -1.01
C ILE A 150 -0.44 28.10 -1.23
N PHE A 151 -1.58 27.45 -1.42
CA PHE A 151 -2.85 28.15 -1.43
C PHE A 151 -3.28 28.56 -0.02
N ALA A 152 -4.04 29.65 0.13
CA ALA A 152 -4.50 30.11 1.43
C ALA A 152 -5.33 29.05 2.17
N SER A 153 -6.14 28.28 1.44
CA SER A 153 -6.87 27.12 1.95
C SER A 153 -5.98 26.04 2.58
N GLN A 154 -4.72 25.93 2.15
CA GLN A 154 -3.74 24.97 2.67
C GLN A 154 -2.92 25.49 3.84
N ALA A 155 -3.08 26.76 4.24
CA ALA A 155 -2.18 27.36 5.22
C ALA A 155 -2.35 26.83 6.65
N ASN A 156 -3.57 26.47 7.04
CA ASN A 156 -3.81 25.86 8.35
C ASN A 156 -3.08 24.52 8.51
N PRO A 157 -3.23 23.52 7.62
CA PRO A 157 -2.50 22.27 7.77
C PRO A 157 -0.98 22.46 7.69
N VAL A 158 -0.48 23.37 6.85
CA VAL A 158 0.96 23.69 6.81
C VAL A 158 1.44 24.31 8.13
N ARG A 159 0.69 25.27 8.68
CA ARG A 159 0.98 25.86 10.00
C ARG A 159 1.07 24.79 11.08
N ASP A 160 0.14 23.84 11.07
CA ASP A 160 0.07 22.80 12.08
C ASP A 160 1.27 21.83 11.96
N ILE A 161 1.73 21.51 10.75
CA ILE A 161 2.96 20.72 10.53
C ILE A 161 4.18 21.45 11.10
N PHE A 162 4.42 22.71 10.69
CA PHE A 162 5.51 23.52 11.22
C PHE A 162 5.41 23.74 12.74
N GLY A 163 4.19 23.75 13.27
CA GLY A 163 3.93 23.92 14.69
C GLY A 163 4.47 22.76 15.53
N HIS A 164 4.46 21.54 15.02
CA HIS A 164 4.83 20.34 15.79
C HIS A 164 6.13 19.69 15.31
N HIS A 165 6.48 19.90 14.05
CA HIS A 165 7.72 19.44 13.43
C HIS A 165 8.43 20.65 12.81
N PRO A 166 8.95 21.60 13.61
CA PRO A 166 9.52 22.85 13.07
C PRO A 166 10.76 22.63 12.19
N ASP A 167 11.46 21.52 12.36
CA ASP A 167 12.72 21.17 11.71
C ASP A 167 12.57 20.27 10.47
N PHE A 168 11.34 19.83 10.17
CA PHE A 168 11.07 18.85 9.10
C PHE A 168 11.55 19.28 7.71
N ALA A 169 11.68 20.59 7.48
CA ALA A 169 11.98 21.18 6.19
C ALA A 169 13.32 21.96 6.17
N LEU A 170 14.19 21.78 7.17
CA LEU A 170 15.47 22.50 7.26
C LEU A 170 16.47 22.08 6.17
N ASP A 171 16.51 20.78 5.86
CA ASP A 171 17.51 20.18 4.96
C ASP A 171 16.97 19.96 3.54
N VAL A 172 15.86 20.62 3.20
CA VAL A 172 15.20 20.49 1.89
C VAL A 172 16.15 20.90 0.77
N ILE A 173 16.51 19.93 -0.07
CA ILE A 173 17.51 20.06 -1.13
C ILE A 173 17.01 20.94 -2.28
N PRO A 174 15.75 20.81 -2.76
CA PRO A 174 15.26 21.63 -3.85
C PRO A 174 15.25 23.13 -3.52
N LYS A 175 16.02 23.89 -4.30
CA LYS A 175 16.05 25.36 -4.25
C LYS A 175 15.03 26.01 -5.18
N ASN A 176 14.54 25.28 -6.19
CA ASN A 176 13.56 25.78 -7.14
C ASN A 176 12.17 25.87 -6.49
N GLN A 177 11.52 27.03 -6.60
CA GLN A 177 10.25 27.31 -5.94
C GLN A 177 9.09 26.42 -6.41
N ALA A 178 9.01 26.12 -7.71
CA ALA A 178 7.97 25.24 -8.25
C ALA A 178 8.14 23.81 -7.71
N VAL A 179 9.39 23.34 -7.61
CA VAL A 179 9.70 22.02 -7.04
C VAL A 179 9.38 21.95 -5.55
N ARG A 180 9.76 22.98 -4.76
CA ARG A 180 9.39 23.07 -3.33
C ARG A 180 7.87 23.01 -3.15
N THR A 181 7.13 23.69 -4.02
CA THR A 181 5.67 23.70 -4.02
C THR A 181 5.09 22.32 -4.32
N ALA A 182 5.64 21.62 -5.32
CA ALA A 182 5.22 20.26 -5.65
C ALA A 182 5.42 19.30 -4.47
N TYR A 183 6.58 19.34 -3.81
CA TYR A 183 6.83 18.52 -2.61
C TYR A 183 5.93 18.88 -1.43
N MET A 184 5.64 20.17 -1.20
CA MET A 184 4.70 20.55 -0.15
C MET A 184 3.30 20.01 -0.44
N ASN A 185 2.83 20.07 -1.69
CA ASN A 185 1.55 19.49 -2.07
C ASN A 185 1.52 17.96 -1.92
N LEU A 186 2.62 17.29 -2.27
CA LEU A 186 2.80 15.85 -2.06
C LEU A 186 2.70 15.51 -0.56
N LEU A 187 3.41 16.25 0.30
CA LEU A 187 3.35 16.08 1.76
C LEU A 187 1.92 16.30 2.29
N LEU A 188 1.22 17.33 1.83
CA LEU A 188 -0.16 17.58 2.25
C LEU A 188 -1.10 16.45 1.80
N GLY A 189 -0.91 15.91 0.60
CA GLY A 189 -1.66 14.74 0.10
C GLY A 189 -1.38 13.47 0.93
N LEU A 190 -0.13 13.24 1.30
CA LEU A 190 0.28 12.15 2.19
C LEU A 190 -0.39 12.29 3.57
N VAL A 191 -0.31 13.47 4.18
CA VAL A 191 -0.95 13.75 5.47
C VAL A 191 -2.46 13.51 5.39
N GLU A 192 -3.11 13.97 4.32
CA GLU A 192 -4.55 13.75 4.12
C GLU A 192 -4.89 12.26 3.96
N THR A 193 -4.07 11.50 3.24
CA THR A 193 -4.23 10.05 3.11
C THR A 193 -4.13 9.36 4.47
N LEU A 194 -3.15 9.73 5.29
CA LEU A 194 -2.92 9.13 6.61
C LEU A 194 -3.89 9.62 7.69
N ARG A 195 -4.76 10.59 7.39
CA ARG A 195 -5.91 10.96 8.24
C ARG A 195 -7.05 9.96 8.18
N LYS A 196 -7.11 9.15 7.12
CA LYS A 196 -8.12 8.11 6.98
C LYS A 196 -8.01 7.11 8.14
N SER A 197 -9.15 6.58 8.56
CA SER A 197 -9.20 5.54 9.58
C SER A 197 -8.45 4.29 9.10
N PRO A 198 -7.79 3.51 9.97
CA PRO A 198 -7.08 2.29 9.57
C PRO A 198 -7.92 1.33 8.71
N GLN A 199 -9.23 1.26 8.95
CA GLN A 199 -10.16 0.39 8.21
C GLN A 199 -10.54 0.92 6.82
N SER A 200 -10.49 2.25 6.62
CA SER A 200 -10.80 2.89 5.34
C SER A 200 -9.60 2.97 4.39
N LEU A 201 -8.39 2.79 4.92
CA LEU A 201 -7.19 2.72 4.10
C LEU A 201 -7.17 1.42 3.29
N SER A 202 -6.69 1.47 2.06
CA SER A 202 -6.38 0.31 1.21
C SER A 202 -4.89 -0.07 1.30
N VAL A 203 -4.55 -1.31 0.92
CA VAL A 203 -3.15 -1.75 0.89
C VAL A 203 -2.37 -0.93 -0.15
N ALA A 204 -3.01 -0.59 -1.26
CA ALA A 204 -2.44 0.27 -2.29
C ALA A 204 -2.14 1.68 -1.77
N GLU A 205 -3.05 2.29 -1.00
CA GLU A 205 -2.81 3.61 -0.40
C GLU A 205 -1.65 3.60 0.61
N LEU A 206 -1.52 2.56 1.44
CA LEU A 206 -0.37 2.44 2.36
C LEU A 206 0.95 2.27 1.60
N ARG A 207 0.95 1.48 0.51
CA ARG A 207 2.13 1.31 -0.35
C ARG A 207 2.51 2.62 -1.04
N ASN A 208 1.52 3.33 -1.60
CA ASN A 208 1.75 4.61 -2.26
C ASN A 208 2.25 5.65 -1.25
N ALA A 209 1.64 5.72 -0.07
CA ALA A 209 2.09 6.59 1.02
C ALA A 209 3.55 6.34 1.41
N GLN A 210 3.98 5.08 1.47
CA GLN A 210 5.39 4.74 1.71
C GLN A 210 6.30 5.24 0.58
N SER A 211 5.87 5.09 -0.68
CA SER A 211 6.61 5.58 -1.84
C SER A 211 6.76 7.11 -1.83
N GLU A 212 5.67 7.83 -1.56
CA GLU A 212 5.66 9.30 -1.47
C GLU A 212 6.56 9.78 -0.32
N LEU A 213 6.53 9.08 0.82
CA LEU A 213 7.40 9.35 1.96
C LEU A 213 8.89 9.17 1.62
N THR A 214 9.24 8.12 0.88
CA THR A 214 10.60 7.92 0.40
C THR A 214 11.05 9.07 -0.49
N GLU A 215 10.22 9.49 -1.46
CA GLU A 215 10.53 10.61 -2.35
C GLU A 215 10.74 11.93 -1.59
N LEU A 216 9.89 12.22 -0.60
CA LEU A 216 10.04 13.40 0.26
C LEU A 216 11.31 13.34 1.11
N THR A 217 11.66 12.16 1.64
CA THR A 217 12.87 11.99 2.44
C THR A 217 14.13 12.17 1.59
N GLU A 218 14.14 11.63 0.36
CA GLU A 218 15.21 11.84 -0.62
C GLU A 218 15.36 13.32 -1.01
N ALA A 219 14.26 14.08 -1.00
CA ALA A 219 14.27 15.53 -1.19
C ALA A 219 14.76 16.32 0.05
N GLY A 220 15.12 15.65 1.14
CA GLY A 220 15.69 16.25 2.35
C GLY A 220 14.68 16.63 3.43
N PHE A 221 13.43 16.17 3.33
CA PHE A 221 12.45 16.35 4.42
C PHE A 221 12.69 15.31 5.54
N LYS A 222 12.68 15.75 6.80
CA LYS A 222 12.76 14.88 7.99
C LYS A 222 11.36 14.46 8.42
N LEU A 223 10.95 13.25 8.05
CA LEU A 223 9.57 12.77 8.18
C LEU A 223 9.44 11.45 8.96
N ASP A 224 10.34 11.19 9.91
CA ASP A 224 10.33 9.95 10.73
C ASP A 224 8.99 9.73 11.47
N TRP A 225 8.33 10.83 11.85
CA TRP A 225 7.02 10.82 12.48
C TRP A 225 5.91 10.30 11.54
N LEU A 226 6.01 10.58 10.22
CA LEU A 226 5.10 10.00 9.23
C LEU A 226 5.41 8.52 8.99
N ASN A 227 6.69 8.14 8.96
CA ASN A 227 7.07 6.72 8.83
C ASN A 227 6.45 5.88 9.97
N SER A 228 6.65 6.33 11.20
CA SER A 228 6.10 5.70 12.40
C SER A 228 4.56 5.61 12.36
N LYS A 229 3.90 6.62 11.79
CA LYS A 229 2.44 6.63 11.60
C LYS A 229 1.99 5.60 10.57
N ILE A 230 2.69 5.47 9.44
CA ILE A 230 2.38 4.46 8.41
C ILE A 230 2.52 3.05 8.98
N GLU A 231 3.59 2.79 9.74
CA GLU A 231 3.81 1.50 10.40
C GLU A 231 2.70 1.18 11.41
N LYS A 232 2.35 2.16 12.26
CA LYS A 232 1.24 2.02 13.22
C LYS A 232 -0.09 1.75 12.54
N LEU A 233 -0.44 2.52 11.51
CA LEU A 233 -1.69 2.32 10.74
C LEU A 233 -1.70 0.95 10.05
N SER A 234 -0.56 0.50 9.53
CA SER A 234 -0.41 -0.82 8.92
C SER A 234 -0.66 -1.94 9.93
N LEU A 235 -0.17 -1.78 11.17
CA LEU A 235 -0.39 -2.74 12.24
C LEU A 235 -1.85 -2.73 12.75
N GLU A 236 -2.42 -1.55 12.97
CA GLU A 236 -3.82 -1.39 13.42
C GLU A 236 -4.80 -1.96 12.40
N ARG A 237 -4.58 -1.69 11.11
CA ARG A 237 -5.37 -2.29 10.03
C ARG A 237 -5.33 -3.82 10.09
N LYS A 238 -4.13 -4.41 10.25
CA LYS A 238 -3.98 -5.87 10.35
C LYS A 238 -4.77 -6.42 11.55
N LYS A 239 -4.69 -5.77 12.71
CA LYS A 239 -5.44 -6.16 13.92
C LYS A 239 -6.96 -6.12 13.70
N VAL A 240 -7.49 -5.02 13.17
CA VAL A 240 -8.93 -4.86 12.96
C VAL A 240 -9.48 -5.86 11.94
N LEU A 241 -8.71 -6.18 10.90
CA LEU A 241 -9.09 -7.20 9.93
C LEU A 241 -9.04 -8.61 10.54
N SER A 242 -8.08 -8.89 11.44
CA SER A 242 -7.99 -10.18 12.14
C SER A 242 -9.06 -10.39 13.22
N ASP A 243 -9.63 -9.30 13.76
CA ASP A 243 -10.69 -9.35 14.78
C ASP A 243 -12.06 -9.69 14.19
N TRP A 244 -12.23 -9.65 12.86
CA TRP A 244 -13.48 -10.04 12.22
C TRP A 244 -13.51 -11.56 12.00
N PRO A 245 -14.35 -12.33 12.73
CA PRO A 245 -14.27 -13.79 12.74
C PRO A 245 -14.41 -14.42 11.35
N ARG A 246 -15.23 -13.81 10.47
CA ARG A 246 -15.44 -14.29 9.11
C ARG A 246 -14.28 -14.00 8.16
N VAL A 247 -13.55 -12.90 8.36
CA VAL A 247 -12.35 -12.58 7.56
C VAL A 247 -11.22 -13.53 7.98
N LYS A 248 -11.06 -13.76 9.29
CA LYS A 248 -10.10 -14.74 9.81
C LYS A 248 -10.33 -16.15 9.28
N GLN A 249 -11.59 -16.60 9.28
CA GLN A 249 -11.96 -17.92 8.75
C GLN A 249 -11.67 -18.04 7.25
N LEU A 250 -11.99 -17.02 6.45
CA LEU A 250 -11.70 -16.99 5.01
C LEU A 250 -10.19 -16.93 4.73
N GLU A 251 -9.42 -16.19 5.52
CA GLU A 251 -7.95 -16.16 5.40
C GLU A 251 -7.29 -17.50 5.71
N GLU A 252 -7.74 -18.20 6.76
CA GLU A 252 -7.28 -19.56 7.08
C GLU A 252 -7.65 -20.54 5.95
N HIS A 253 -8.86 -20.41 5.40
CA HIS A 253 -9.31 -21.25 4.28
C HIS A 253 -8.48 -21.01 3.01
N VAL A 254 -8.19 -19.76 2.66
CA VAL A 254 -7.31 -19.39 1.53
C VAL A 254 -5.91 -19.99 1.72
N LYS A 255 -5.31 -19.85 2.91
CA LYS A 255 -3.99 -20.42 3.20
C LYS A 255 -3.96 -21.95 3.06
N ASN A 256 -4.99 -22.63 3.56
CA ASN A 256 -5.10 -24.09 3.45
C ASN A 256 -5.21 -24.54 1.98
N VAL A 257 -5.98 -23.82 1.15
CA VAL A 257 -6.10 -24.12 -0.28
C VAL A 257 -4.78 -23.84 -1.03
N GLU A 258 -4.06 -22.77 -0.70
CA GLU A 258 -2.73 -22.47 -1.28
C GLU A 258 -1.69 -23.54 -0.96
N LEU A 259 -1.71 -24.07 0.27
CA LEU A 259 -0.84 -25.16 0.69
C LEU A 259 -1.15 -26.46 -0.08
N ASN A 260 -2.43 -26.85 -0.13
CA ASN A 260 -2.86 -28.02 -0.90
C ASN A 260 -2.56 -27.90 -2.40
N LEU A 261 -2.69 -26.71 -2.98
CA LEU A 261 -2.30 -26.45 -4.38
C LEU A 261 -0.80 -26.65 -4.61
N SER A 262 0.02 -26.22 -3.64
CA SER A 262 1.47 -26.41 -3.71
C SER A 262 1.84 -27.89 -3.67
N ASP A 263 1.22 -28.66 -2.78
CA ASP A 263 1.43 -30.11 -2.68
C ASP A 263 1.01 -30.86 -3.95
N LEU A 264 -0.14 -30.50 -4.51
CA LEU A 264 -0.63 -31.10 -5.77
C LEU A 264 0.27 -30.76 -6.97
N LYS A 265 0.84 -29.55 -7.03
CA LYS A 265 1.80 -29.18 -8.08
C LYS A 265 3.07 -30.03 -7.98
N VAL A 266 3.58 -30.28 -6.77
CA VAL A 266 4.70 -31.20 -6.54
C VAL A 266 4.35 -32.64 -6.92
N GLU A 267 3.13 -33.10 -6.60
CA GLU A 267 2.67 -34.43 -6.98
C GLU A 267 2.55 -34.58 -8.51
N LEU A 268 2.07 -33.54 -9.19
CA LEU A 268 1.98 -33.50 -10.64
C LEU A 268 3.36 -33.63 -11.29
N ASP A 269 4.35 -32.91 -10.81
CA ASP A 269 5.72 -32.98 -11.35
C ASP A 269 6.34 -34.36 -11.16
N LYS A 270 6.14 -34.97 -9.98
CA LYS A 270 6.57 -36.36 -9.72
C LYS A 270 5.92 -37.34 -10.69
N GLU A 271 4.63 -37.20 -10.94
CA GLU A 271 3.89 -38.09 -11.82
C GLU A 271 4.25 -37.90 -13.29
N LYS A 272 4.52 -36.66 -13.72
CA LYS A 272 5.07 -36.36 -15.07
C LYS A 272 6.40 -37.08 -15.28
N ILE A 273 7.30 -37.02 -14.31
CA ILE A 273 8.60 -37.73 -14.37
C ILE A 273 8.39 -39.24 -14.46
N ARG A 274 7.51 -39.82 -13.63
CA ARG A 274 7.21 -41.27 -13.68
C ARG A 274 6.63 -41.71 -15.02
N SER A 275 5.70 -40.93 -15.58
CA SER A 275 5.10 -41.21 -16.88
C SER A 275 6.16 -41.20 -17.99
N ILE A 276 7.13 -40.28 -17.94
CA ILE A 276 8.25 -40.23 -18.88
C ILE A 276 9.13 -41.48 -18.74
N ILE A 277 9.51 -41.86 -17.52
CA ILE A 277 10.34 -43.04 -17.25
C ILE A 277 9.64 -44.33 -17.73
N SER A 278 8.34 -44.46 -17.46
CA SER A 278 7.55 -45.63 -17.91
C SER A 278 7.40 -45.70 -19.43
N SER A 279 7.45 -44.56 -20.14
CA SER A 279 7.40 -44.52 -21.60
C SER A 279 8.75 -44.82 -22.28
N GLN A 280 9.85 -44.75 -21.52
CA GLN A 280 11.22 -45.02 -22.00
C GLN A 280 11.71 -46.45 -21.67
N ALA A 281 10.94 -47.23 -20.92
CA ALA A 281 11.20 -48.65 -20.71
C ALA A 281 10.80 -49.47 -21.95
N SER A 282 11.65 -49.49 -22.98
CA SER A 282 11.67 -50.61 -23.93
C SER A 282 12.12 -51.87 -23.18
N PRO A 283 11.50 -53.03 -23.42
CA PRO A 283 12.18 -54.29 -23.16
C PRO A 283 13.30 -54.40 -24.21
N VAL A 284 14.53 -54.08 -23.80
CA VAL A 284 15.72 -54.52 -24.50
C VAL A 284 15.72 -56.04 -24.43
N GLY A 285 15.89 -56.65 -25.61
CA GLY A 285 15.91 -58.08 -25.93
C GLY A 285 16.18 -59.05 -24.79
N ASP A 286 15.25 -59.97 -24.60
CA ASP A 286 15.54 -61.39 -24.80
C ASP A 286 14.21 -62.16 -24.82
N ILE A 287 13.76 -62.53 -26.02
CA ILE A 287 12.97 -63.75 -26.20
C ILE A 287 13.69 -64.55 -27.29
N SER A 288 14.90 -65.00 -26.97
CA SER A 288 15.33 -66.31 -27.42
C SER A 288 14.69 -67.33 -26.50
N LEU A 289 13.66 -68.03 -26.97
CA LEU A 289 13.35 -69.38 -26.52
C LEU A 289 12.30 -70.01 -27.43
N HIS A 290 12.79 -70.94 -28.24
CA HIS A 290 12.15 -72.19 -28.56
C HIS A 290 11.02 -72.57 -27.57
N HIS A 291 9.80 -72.75 -28.09
CA HIS A 291 8.93 -73.75 -27.51
C HIS A 291 8.32 -74.62 -28.63
N PRO A 292 8.39 -75.95 -28.50
CA PRO A 292 7.71 -76.88 -29.38
C PRO A 292 6.21 -76.82 -29.08
N ASP A 293 5.41 -76.60 -30.11
CA ASP A 293 4.10 -77.23 -30.34
C ASP A 293 3.44 -76.63 -31.60
N PHE A 294 4.24 -76.40 -32.64
CA PHE A 294 3.75 -76.25 -34.01
C PHE A 294 3.46 -77.64 -34.58
N ALA A 295 2.39 -78.27 -34.11
CA ALA A 295 1.57 -79.25 -34.82
C ALA A 295 0.77 -80.09 -33.82
N VAL A 296 -0.52 -79.80 -33.69
CA VAL A 296 -1.51 -80.84 -33.42
C VAL A 296 -2.72 -80.57 -34.32
N ASP A 297 -2.79 -81.36 -35.38
CA ASP A 297 -3.95 -81.69 -36.23
C ASP A 297 -4.93 -80.59 -36.65
N VAL A 298 -4.58 -79.81 -37.69
CA VAL A 298 -5.56 -79.43 -38.73
C VAL A 298 -4.95 -79.48 -40.13
N ILE A 299 -5.63 -80.19 -41.02
CA ILE A 299 -5.36 -80.24 -42.46
C ILE A 299 -6.41 -79.36 -43.17
N PRO A 300 -6.06 -78.15 -43.66
CA PRO A 300 -6.89 -77.44 -44.63
C PRO A 300 -6.85 -78.19 -45.96
N LYS A 301 -8.01 -78.55 -46.51
CA LYS A 301 -8.14 -79.44 -47.69
C LYS A 301 -7.64 -78.85 -49.03
N ASN A 302 -7.12 -77.62 -49.07
CA ASN A 302 -6.67 -76.95 -50.31
C ASN A 302 -5.44 -76.04 -50.08
N GLN A 303 -4.43 -76.15 -50.96
CA GLN A 303 -3.16 -75.42 -50.92
C GLN A 303 -3.34 -73.89 -50.83
N GLY A 304 -4.32 -73.31 -51.53
CA GLY A 304 -4.58 -71.86 -51.52
C GLY A 304 -5.10 -71.34 -50.18
N VAL A 305 -5.83 -72.18 -49.45
CA VAL A 305 -6.35 -71.86 -48.10
C VAL A 305 -5.22 -71.85 -47.09
N LYS A 306 -4.27 -72.79 -47.21
CA LYS A 306 -3.08 -72.88 -46.35
C LYS A 306 -2.21 -71.62 -46.46
N THR A 307 -1.95 -71.14 -47.68
CA THR A 307 -1.17 -69.92 -47.89
C THR A 307 -1.86 -68.70 -47.28
N SER A 308 -3.19 -68.63 -47.38
CA SER A 308 -3.98 -67.52 -46.82
C SER A 308 -3.91 -67.46 -45.30
N HIS A 309 -4.09 -68.59 -44.61
CA HIS A 309 -4.00 -68.65 -43.14
C HIS A 309 -2.57 -68.38 -42.64
N MET A 310 -1.54 -68.86 -43.35
CA MET A 310 -0.14 -68.56 -42.99
C MET A 310 0.20 -67.07 -43.18
N ASN A 311 -0.33 -66.42 -44.22
CA ASN A 311 -0.17 -64.98 -44.40
C ASN A 311 -0.88 -64.18 -43.31
N LEU A 312 -2.06 -64.63 -42.87
CA LEU A 312 -2.82 -64.04 -41.78
C LEU A 312 -2.06 -64.16 -40.44
N LEU A 313 -1.51 -65.35 -40.15
CA LEU A 313 -0.65 -65.57 -38.98
C LEU A 313 0.62 -64.69 -39.03
N LEU A 314 1.28 -64.58 -40.17
CA LEU A 314 2.44 -63.70 -40.35
C LEU A 314 2.07 -62.21 -40.18
N GLY A 315 0.87 -61.82 -40.62
CA GLY A 315 0.30 -60.49 -40.38
C GLY A 315 0.17 -60.22 -38.88
N LEU A 316 -0.46 -61.13 -38.14
CA LEU A 316 -0.59 -61.04 -36.69
C LEU A 316 0.77 -61.05 -35.97
N LEU A 317 1.73 -61.87 -36.40
CA LEU A 317 3.07 -61.88 -35.83
C LEU A 317 3.82 -60.55 -36.04
N ARG A 318 3.68 -59.92 -37.22
CA ARG A 318 4.21 -58.57 -37.44
C ARG A 318 3.52 -57.52 -36.59
N THR A 319 2.26 -57.72 -36.21
CA THR A 319 1.61 -56.81 -35.26
C THR A 319 2.23 -56.89 -33.87
N LEU A 320 2.79 -58.02 -33.44
CA LEU A 320 3.49 -58.15 -32.15
C LEU A 320 4.72 -57.25 -32.02
N GLU A 321 5.29 -56.79 -33.15
CA GLU A 321 6.43 -55.87 -33.16
C GLU A 321 6.02 -54.43 -32.80
N LYS A 322 4.72 -54.09 -32.84
CA LYS A 322 4.22 -52.76 -32.48
C LYS A 322 4.11 -52.61 -30.96
N SER A 323 4.38 -51.40 -30.47
CA SER A 323 4.15 -51.05 -29.06
C SER A 323 2.66 -51.16 -28.69
N PRO A 324 2.30 -51.72 -27.52
CA PRO A 324 0.91 -51.87 -27.06
C PRO A 324 0.06 -50.59 -27.11
N GLN A 325 0.69 -49.41 -26.92
CA GLN A 325 0.00 -48.11 -26.91
C GLN A 325 -0.22 -47.51 -28.32
N SER A 326 0.36 -48.11 -29.36
CA SER A 326 0.26 -47.62 -30.75
C SER A 326 -0.91 -48.20 -31.54
N PHE A 327 -1.64 -49.16 -30.96
CA PHE A 327 -2.76 -49.83 -31.63
C PHE A 327 -4.04 -48.97 -31.66
N SER A 328 -4.69 -48.88 -32.82
CA SER A 328 -6.06 -48.36 -32.94
C SER A 328 -7.11 -49.39 -32.50
N VAL A 329 -8.32 -48.95 -32.14
CA VAL A 329 -9.42 -49.86 -31.72
C VAL A 329 -9.76 -50.81 -32.86
N THR A 330 -9.75 -50.29 -34.08
CA THR A 330 -10.01 -51.05 -35.30
C THR A 330 -8.94 -52.10 -35.55
N GLU A 331 -7.65 -51.80 -35.34
CA GLU A 331 -6.57 -52.78 -35.50
C GLU A 331 -6.68 -53.93 -34.49
N LEU A 332 -7.04 -53.67 -33.23
CA LEU A 332 -7.26 -54.73 -32.23
C LEU A 332 -8.48 -55.59 -32.57
N ASN A 333 -9.58 -54.97 -32.99
CA ASN A 333 -10.79 -55.72 -33.40
C ASN A 333 -10.52 -56.59 -34.63
N ASN A 334 -9.76 -56.07 -35.60
CA ASN A 334 -9.36 -56.84 -36.78
C ASN A 334 -8.44 -58.00 -36.38
N ALA A 335 -7.42 -57.76 -35.54
CA ALA A 335 -6.52 -58.81 -35.06
C ALA A 335 -7.27 -59.91 -34.27
N GLN A 336 -8.27 -59.54 -33.48
CA GLN A 336 -9.10 -60.50 -32.76
C GLN A 336 -9.98 -61.32 -33.72
N SER A 337 -10.54 -60.68 -34.75
CA SER A 337 -11.30 -61.37 -35.80
C SER A 337 -10.44 -62.35 -36.58
N GLU A 338 -9.23 -61.94 -36.95
CA GLU A 338 -8.24 -62.76 -37.66
C GLU A 338 -7.79 -63.96 -36.79
N LEU A 339 -7.60 -63.75 -35.49
CA LEU A 339 -7.31 -64.82 -34.54
C LEU A 339 -8.47 -65.82 -34.40
N THR A 340 -9.71 -65.35 -34.40
CA THR A 340 -10.89 -66.24 -34.37
C THR A 340 -10.94 -67.11 -35.63
N GLU A 341 -10.67 -66.55 -36.81
CA GLU A 341 -10.62 -67.31 -38.07
C GLU A 341 -9.53 -68.40 -38.03
N LEU A 342 -8.35 -68.09 -37.48
CA LEU A 342 -7.30 -69.09 -37.28
C LEU A 342 -7.69 -70.17 -36.25
N LYS A 343 -8.41 -69.82 -35.18
CA LYS A 343 -8.92 -70.80 -34.21
C LYS A 343 -9.99 -71.71 -34.81
N GLU A 344 -10.86 -71.19 -35.67
CA GLU A 344 -11.86 -71.98 -36.41
C GLU A 344 -11.21 -72.92 -37.43
N ALA A 345 -10.08 -72.49 -38.00
CA ALA A 345 -9.18 -73.33 -38.77
C ALA A 345 -8.29 -74.26 -37.91
N GLY A 346 -8.55 -74.31 -36.59
CA GLY A 346 -7.94 -75.15 -35.56
C GLY A 346 -6.45 -74.93 -35.29
N PHE A 347 -5.96 -73.70 -35.47
CA PHE A 347 -4.69 -73.31 -34.90
C PHE A 347 -4.83 -73.09 -33.39
N SER A 348 -3.97 -73.74 -32.60
CA SER A 348 -3.86 -73.50 -31.16
C SER A 348 -2.99 -72.26 -30.91
N LEU A 349 -3.64 -71.12 -30.67
CA LEU A 349 -2.99 -69.80 -30.53
C LEU A 349 -3.40 -69.10 -29.22
N ASP A 350 -3.47 -69.86 -28.14
CA ASP A 350 -3.91 -69.34 -26.84
C ASP A 350 -2.98 -68.27 -26.27
N TRP A 351 -1.68 -68.39 -26.54
CA TRP A 351 -0.68 -67.38 -26.17
C TRP A 351 -0.95 -66.02 -26.86
N LEU A 352 -1.34 -66.02 -28.14
CA LEU A 352 -1.63 -64.80 -28.90
C LEU A 352 -2.93 -64.15 -28.39
N ASN A 353 -3.91 -64.98 -28.01
CA ASN A 353 -5.14 -64.52 -27.38
C ASN A 353 -4.87 -63.85 -26.03
N SER A 354 -4.02 -64.46 -25.21
CA SER A 354 -3.63 -63.89 -23.91
C SER A 354 -2.89 -62.56 -24.08
N TRP A 355 -2.03 -62.44 -25.09
CA TRP A 355 -1.32 -61.21 -25.41
C TRP A 355 -2.27 -60.10 -25.91
N LEU A 356 -3.22 -60.40 -26.81
CA LEU A 356 -4.20 -59.42 -27.28
C LEU A 356 -5.10 -58.91 -26.15
N GLU A 357 -5.50 -59.78 -25.22
CA GLU A 357 -6.24 -59.38 -24.02
C GLU A 357 -5.42 -58.48 -23.09
N GLU A 358 -4.12 -58.75 -22.92
CA GLU A 358 -3.21 -57.90 -22.15
C GLU A 358 -3.06 -56.52 -22.80
N VAL A 359 -2.87 -56.45 -24.12
CA VAL A 359 -2.81 -55.18 -24.88
C VAL A 359 -4.14 -54.42 -24.80
N SER A 360 -5.27 -55.12 -24.91
CA SER A 360 -6.62 -54.56 -24.76
C SER A 360 -6.86 -54.00 -23.35
N LEU A 361 -6.38 -54.70 -22.32
CA LEU A 361 -6.46 -54.27 -20.93
C LEU A 361 -5.56 -53.06 -20.67
N GLU A 362 -4.33 -53.06 -21.18
CA GLU A 362 -3.39 -51.96 -21.02
C GLU A 362 -3.87 -50.69 -21.75
N ARG A 363 -4.52 -50.84 -22.91
CA ARG A 363 -5.22 -49.75 -23.61
C ARG A 363 -6.47 -49.27 -22.83
N LYS A 364 -7.24 -50.18 -22.22
CA LYS A 364 -8.39 -49.81 -21.38
C LYS A 364 -7.95 -49.06 -20.12
N LYS A 365 -6.79 -49.39 -19.53
CA LYS A 365 -6.20 -48.61 -18.42
C LYS A 365 -5.82 -47.19 -18.84
N THR A 366 -5.34 -46.99 -20.06
CA THR A 366 -4.99 -45.65 -20.58
C THR A 366 -6.19 -44.84 -21.08
N MET A 367 -7.31 -45.49 -21.41
CA MET A 367 -8.53 -44.84 -21.94
C MET A 367 -9.66 -44.66 -20.92
N SER A 368 -9.74 -45.47 -19.84
CA SER A 368 -10.83 -45.42 -18.84
C SER A 368 -10.56 -44.47 -17.66
N GLY A 369 -9.38 -43.87 -17.58
CA GLY A 369 -9.09 -42.73 -16.72
C GLY A 369 -8.07 -41.88 -17.46
N GLY A 370 -8.35 -40.59 -17.65
CA GLY A 370 -7.33 -39.66 -18.13
C GLY A 370 -6.05 -39.88 -17.31
N SER A 371 -4.88 -39.79 -17.95
CA SER A 371 -3.61 -40.09 -17.27
C SER A 371 -3.58 -39.42 -15.89
N ARG A 372 -2.99 -40.06 -14.88
CA ARG A 372 -2.96 -39.50 -13.51
C ARG A 372 -2.47 -38.04 -13.51
N VAL A 373 -1.63 -37.68 -14.48
CA VAL A 373 -1.24 -36.31 -14.84
C VAL A 373 -2.43 -35.42 -15.22
N GLN A 374 -3.28 -35.81 -16.19
CA GLN A 374 -4.49 -35.05 -16.57
C GLN A 374 -5.49 -34.90 -15.41
N LEU A 375 -5.64 -35.92 -14.57
CA LEU A 375 -6.51 -35.84 -13.39
C LEU A 375 -5.96 -34.82 -12.37
N LEU A 376 -4.64 -34.84 -12.11
CA LEU A 376 -3.98 -33.88 -11.23
C LEU A 376 -4.03 -32.46 -11.81
N GLU A 377 -3.83 -32.28 -13.11
CA GLU A 377 -3.99 -30.99 -13.80
C GLU A 377 -5.41 -30.45 -13.70
N GLY A 378 -6.42 -31.30 -13.88
CA GLY A 378 -7.83 -30.94 -13.70
C GLY A 378 -8.15 -30.53 -12.26
N ARG A 379 -7.61 -31.26 -11.26
CA ARG A 379 -7.78 -30.92 -9.84
C ARG A 379 -7.10 -29.61 -9.48
N ILE A 380 -5.89 -29.37 -9.95
CA ILE A 380 -5.15 -28.11 -9.75
C ILE A 380 -5.94 -26.95 -10.34
N LYS A 381 -6.40 -27.07 -11.60
CA LYS A 381 -7.20 -26.03 -12.25
C LYS A 381 -8.48 -25.71 -11.49
N ASN A 382 -9.17 -26.73 -10.98
CA ASN A 382 -10.37 -26.53 -10.17
C ASN A 382 -10.05 -25.81 -8.84
N MET A 383 -8.95 -26.18 -8.18
CA MET A 383 -8.53 -25.52 -6.94
C MET A 383 -8.00 -24.10 -7.16
N GLU A 384 -7.43 -23.78 -8.32
CA GLU A 384 -7.06 -22.41 -8.70
C GLU A 384 -8.30 -21.53 -8.92
N LEU A 385 -9.38 -22.10 -9.48
CA LEU A 385 -10.68 -21.42 -9.58
C LEU A 385 -11.28 -21.17 -8.19
N THR A 386 -11.33 -22.19 -7.32
CA THR A 386 -11.86 -21.99 -5.96
C THR A 386 -11.03 -21.00 -5.14
N LEU A 387 -9.71 -20.98 -5.32
CA LEU A 387 -8.84 -19.99 -4.70
C LEU A 387 -9.16 -18.57 -5.19
N SER A 388 -9.44 -18.41 -6.47
CA SER A 388 -9.82 -17.12 -7.05
C SER A 388 -11.16 -16.63 -6.47
N ASP A 389 -12.16 -17.52 -6.39
CA ASP A 389 -13.46 -17.20 -5.80
C ASP A 389 -13.36 -16.84 -4.31
N LEU A 390 -12.57 -17.60 -3.54
CA LEU A 390 -12.33 -17.31 -2.12
C LEU A 390 -11.60 -15.98 -1.90
N LYS A 391 -10.67 -15.62 -2.79
CA LYS A 391 -9.99 -14.31 -2.74
C LYS A 391 -10.97 -13.17 -3.00
N VAL A 392 -11.88 -13.33 -3.95
CA VAL A 392 -12.96 -12.36 -4.22
C VAL A 392 -13.93 -12.26 -3.05
N GLU A 393 -14.33 -13.38 -2.44
CA GLU A 393 -15.19 -13.37 -1.24
C GLU A 393 -14.52 -12.69 -0.06
N LEU A 394 -13.23 -12.99 0.18
CA LEU A 394 -12.43 -12.36 1.22
C LEU A 394 -12.36 -10.84 1.06
N ASP A 395 -12.09 -10.35 -0.15
CA ASP A 395 -12.06 -8.91 -0.42
C ASP A 395 -13.44 -8.26 -0.27
N THR A 396 -14.50 -8.96 -0.69
CA THR A 396 -15.88 -8.50 -0.51
C THR A 396 -16.25 -8.37 0.97
N GLU A 397 -15.90 -9.35 1.80
CA GLU A 397 -16.15 -9.31 3.24
C GLU A 397 -15.29 -8.27 3.96
N ARG A 398 -14.07 -8.00 3.49
CA ARG A 398 -13.24 -6.89 3.98
C ARG A 398 -13.90 -5.53 3.72
N ILE A 399 -14.44 -5.33 2.51
CA ILE A 399 -15.16 -4.10 2.15
C ILE A 399 -16.41 -3.92 3.01
N LYS A 400 -17.23 -4.97 3.16
CA LYS A 400 -18.45 -4.93 4.01
C LYS A 400 -18.11 -4.62 5.47
N SER A 401 -17.05 -5.22 5.99
CA SER A 401 -16.61 -5.00 7.36
C SER A 401 -16.13 -3.56 7.57
N ALA A 402 -15.38 -3.01 6.61
CA ALA A 402 -14.96 -1.60 6.62
C ALA A 402 -16.15 -0.63 6.55
N ALA A 403 -17.19 -0.96 5.78
CA ALA A 403 -18.40 -0.15 5.66
C ALA A 403 -19.23 -0.11 6.96
N LYS A 404 -19.39 -1.24 7.65
CA LYS A 404 -20.12 -1.31 8.94
C LYS A 404 -19.51 -0.45 10.04
N VAL A 405 -18.19 -0.33 10.06
CA VAL A 405 -17.48 0.53 11.02
C VAL A 405 -17.65 2.00 10.67
N SER A 406 -17.65 2.34 9.37
CA SER A 406 -17.82 3.72 8.88
C SER A 406 -19.20 4.29 9.20
N SER A 407 -20.25 3.46 9.25
CA SER A 407 -21.60 3.90 9.66
C SER A 407 -21.76 4.21 11.16
N PHE A 408 -20.84 3.75 12.01
CA PHE A 408 -20.88 4.00 13.46
C PHE A 408 -20.06 5.24 13.89
N GLY A 409 -19.23 5.80 13.01
CA GLY A 409 -18.41 6.98 13.27
C GLY A 409 -19.05 8.25 12.73
N LEU A 410 -20.08 8.79 13.40
CA LEU A 410 -20.66 10.07 13.03
C LEU A 410 -19.60 11.20 13.03
N VAL A 411 -19.56 11.86 11.87
CA VAL A 411 -18.90 13.09 11.45
C VAL A 411 -18.85 14.17 12.56
N ASN A 412 -17.77 14.96 12.58
CA ASN A 412 -17.42 16.12 13.44
C ASN A 412 -16.60 15.93 14.73
N SER A 413 -16.58 14.77 15.41
CA SER A 413 -15.75 14.62 16.63
C SER A 413 -14.28 14.31 16.33
N PHE A 414 -14.02 13.55 15.26
CA PHE A 414 -12.68 13.05 14.95
C PHE A 414 -11.74 14.13 14.41
N THR A 415 -12.20 15.11 13.63
CA THR A 415 -11.31 16.14 13.06
C THR A 415 -10.58 16.95 14.13
N LYS A 416 -11.23 17.28 15.26
CA LYS A 416 -10.58 17.99 16.38
C LYS A 416 -9.67 17.09 17.22
N ARG A 417 -10.05 15.82 17.43
CA ARG A 417 -9.28 14.87 18.25
C ARG A 417 -8.09 14.26 17.50
N PHE A 418 -8.16 14.19 16.17
CA PHE A 418 -7.15 13.60 15.30
C PHE A 418 -6.00 14.55 14.99
N PHE A 419 -6.26 15.86 14.84
CA PHE A 419 -5.17 16.85 14.81
C PHE A 419 -4.39 16.87 16.13
N LEU A 420 -5.06 16.70 17.28
CA LEU A 420 -4.37 16.51 18.56
C LEU A 420 -3.61 15.17 18.57
N SER A 421 -4.21 14.05 18.18
CA SER A 421 -3.56 12.72 18.20
C SER A 421 -2.39 12.54 17.23
N CYS A 422 -2.38 13.21 16.08
CA CYS A 422 -1.25 13.14 15.13
C CYS A 422 -0.06 13.98 15.58
N LEU A 423 -0.26 14.90 16.53
CA LEU A 423 0.71 15.93 16.88
C LEU A 423 1.03 15.97 18.39
N SER A 424 0.29 15.21 19.21
CA SER A 424 0.61 14.91 20.61
C SER A 424 1.19 13.50 20.71
N PHE A 425 2.49 13.37 20.51
CA PHE A 425 3.26 12.19 20.94
C PHE A 425 4.03 12.55 22.21
N SER A 426 3.32 12.59 23.33
CA SER A 426 3.93 12.50 24.66
C SER A 426 3.63 11.11 25.22
N GLU A 427 4.22 10.09 24.60
CA GLU A 427 4.42 8.78 25.22
C GLU A 427 5.83 8.29 24.89
N TYR A 428 6.82 9.08 25.31
CA TYR A 428 8.13 8.53 25.67
C TYR A 428 8.49 9.11 27.04
N LYS A 429 8.16 8.34 28.08
CA LYS A 429 8.76 8.47 29.42
C LYS A 429 9.78 7.33 29.55
N ASN A 430 11.06 7.69 29.49
CA ASN A 430 11.98 7.62 30.63
C ASN A 430 13.35 8.14 30.21
#